data_AF-A0A2T4G3H9-F1
#
_entry.id   AF-A0A2T4G3H9-F1
#
_cell.length_a   1.000
_cell.length_b   1.000
_cell.length_c   1.000
_cell.angle_alpha   90.00
_cell.angle_beta   90.00
_cell.angle_gamma   90.00
#
_symmetry.space_group_name_H-M   'P 1'
#
loop_
_entity.id
_entity.type
_entity.pdbx_description
1 polymer ?
#
loop_
_entity_poly.entity_id
_entity_poly.type
_entity_poly.pdbx_seq_one_letter_code
_entity_poly.pdbx_strand_id
1 'polypeptide(L)'
;MSLSVQQRGSIFLVVTVCLLVVGICVPFSGHDLQRTLQIAIAVCAVLYGLSVTSQERLVDRFTAFGLALIIVLGLVSSALARQPLWAFTEVALFVGCAAIAVAFAVLRRREGESLDRLLVMVVVLLCLIKSIQYLYAGAVAFSSGALTLDPDLLLSSFSNKRFYGQFQTFTLPLLALPLLLPKAFRTQRGLIFALLCVWWLIAISGGTRGTWLGLGVAGAVLAMLGPWGRRWLGWQLAAVSCGLLLYWLLFTVLADYLGIEITNAARDRLTTTLSGRGPIWWQAWHMLVERPWLGFGPMHFADIANKIAAHPHQAILQWASEWGVPSAVCVAALAWRGGWATLTVVRERALSAERADLLRLCLFAALVGALVQSMVDGVIVMPVSQVWLALVVGWLLALHEWRLPAFAAVPWLRGAWKTLSVLAVGLLIFIAARDIPHITQAQRQYLDSHDNLLRPRFWTQGVIAR
;
A
#
# COMPACT_ATOMS: atom_id res chain seq x y z
N MET A 1 -24.41 28.19 -6.87
CA MET A 1 -22.97 28.55 -7.03
C MET A 1 -22.20 27.30 -7.41
N SER A 2 -21.54 27.26 -8.57
CA SER A 2 -20.70 26.12 -8.97
C SER A 2 -19.31 26.25 -8.34
N LEU A 3 -18.83 25.21 -7.65
CA LEU A 3 -17.48 25.20 -7.06
C LEU A 3 -16.40 25.31 -8.14
N SER A 4 -15.34 26.08 -7.87
CA SER A 4 -14.18 26.16 -8.76
C SER A 4 -13.43 24.83 -8.85
N VAL A 5 -12.60 24.62 -9.88
CA VAL A 5 -11.79 23.39 -10.00
C VAL A 5 -10.82 23.24 -8.81
N GLN A 6 -10.29 24.36 -8.33
CA GLN A 6 -9.39 24.39 -7.17
C GLN A 6 -10.14 23.97 -5.89
N GLN A 7 -11.31 24.56 -5.63
CA GLN A 7 -12.16 24.20 -4.49
C GLN A 7 -12.52 22.72 -4.50
N ARG A 8 -12.88 22.17 -5.67
CA ARG A 8 -13.16 20.73 -5.84
C ARG A 8 -11.93 19.86 -5.53
N GLY A 9 -10.73 20.30 -5.90
CA GLY A 9 -9.48 19.64 -5.56
C GLY A 9 -9.18 19.65 -4.07
N SER A 10 -9.37 20.79 -3.40
CA SER A 10 -9.24 20.89 -1.95
C SER A 10 -10.23 20.01 -1.20
N ILE A 11 -11.50 19.95 -1.65
CA ILE A 11 -12.51 19.06 -1.07
C ILE A 11 -12.10 17.59 -1.24
N PHE A 12 -11.69 17.18 -2.45
CA PHE A 12 -11.21 15.83 -2.70
C PHE A 12 -10.06 15.45 -1.75
N LEU A 13 -9.09 16.35 -1.58
CA LEU A 13 -7.95 16.13 -0.70
C LEU A 13 -8.36 16.00 0.77
N VAL A 14 -9.15 16.95 1.29
CA VAL A 14 -9.60 16.95 2.69
C VAL A 14 -10.37 15.68 3.00
N VAL A 15 -11.34 15.32 2.14
CA VAL A 15 -12.12 14.09 2.31
C VAL A 15 -11.22 12.86 2.27
N THR A 16 -10.29 12.78 1.32
CA THR A 16 -9.34 11.66 1.24
C THR A 16 -8.48 11.55 2.50
N VAL A 17 -7.95 12.66 3.01
CA VAL A 17 -7.15 12.69 4.24
C VAL A 17 -7.99 12.25 5.45
N CYS A 18 -9.22 12.76 5.59
CA CYS A 18 -10.13 12.34 6.65
C CYS A 18 -10.41 10.83 6.59
N LEU A 19 -10.71 10.29 5.41
CA LEU A 19 -10.96 8.86 5.23
C LEU A 19 -9.72 8.01 5.55
N LEU A 20 -8.52 8.47 5.17
CA LEU A 20 -7.26 7.80 5.54
C LEU A 20 -7.02 7.81 7.05
N VAL A 21 -7.24 8.94 7.71
CA VAL A 21 -7.12 9.05 9.17
C VAL A 21 -8.11 8.11 9.85
N VAL A 22 -9.37 8.06 9.39
CA VAL A 22 -10.36 7.11 9.91
C VAL A 22 -9.90 5.66 9.72
N GLY A 23 -9.45 5.30 8.52
CA GLY A 23 -9.07 3.92 8.20
C GLY A 23 -7.80 3.43 8.88
N ILE A 24 -6.89 4.33 9.27
CA ILE A 24 -5.60 3.96 9.86
C ILE A 24 -5.59 4.16 11.37
N CYS A 25 -6.20 5.23 11.87
CA CYS A 25 -6.04 5.66 13.26
C CYS A 25 -7.21 5.26 14.16
N VAL A 26 -8.39 4.91 13.64
CA VAL A 26 -9.51 4.56 14.52
C VAL A 26 -9.28 3.16 15.13
N PRO A 27 -9.45 2.96 16.45
CA PRO A 27 -9.08 1.71 17.13
C PRO A 27 -9.81 0.46 16.61
N PHE A 28 -11.07 0.65 16.18
CA PHE A 28 -11.92 -0.40 15.62
C PHE A 28 -11.84 -0.49 14.09
N SER A 29 -10.82 0.10 13.47
CA SER A 29 -10.59 -0.09 12.04
C SER A 29 -10.16 -1.52 11.76
N GLY A 30 -10.97 -2.23 10.98
CA GLY A 30 -10.68 -3.57 10.47
C GLY A 30 -10.53 -3.56 8.96
N HIS A 31 -10.10 -4.70 8.40
CA HIS A 31 -9.90 -4.85 6.95
C HIS A 31 -11.14 -4.45 6.12
N ASP A 32 -12.34 -4.82 6.57
CA ASP A 32 -13.59 -4.49 5.87
C ASP A 32 -13.91 -2.98 5.88
N LEU A 33 -13.63 -2.31 7.01
CA LEU A 33 -13.75 -0.85 7.08
C LEU A 33 -12.74 -0.19 6.15
N GLN A 34 -11.49 -0.65 6.15
CA GLN A 34 -10.44 -0.13 5.27
C GLN A 34 -10.80 -0.32 3.79
N ARG A 35 -11.40 -1.46 3.41
CA ARG A 35 -11.93 -1.68 2.06
C ARG A 35 -13.06 -0.72 1.72
N THR A 36 -14.01 -0.52 2.64
CA THR A 36 -15.12 0.43 2.45
C THR A 36 -14.61 1.86 2.25
N LEU A 37 -13.63 2.28 3.04
CA LEU A 37 -13.01 3.59 2.93
C LEU A 37 -12.20 3.74 1.63
N GLN A 38 -11.52 2.69 1.17
CA GLN A 38 -10.88 2.69 -0.16
C GLN A 38 -11.91 2.91 -1.28
N ILE A 39 -13.07 2.26 -1.21
CA ILE A 39 -14.16 2.48 -2.18
C ILE A 39 -14.62 3.94 -2.12
N ALA A 40 -14.81 4.50 -0.93
CA ALA A 40 -15.17 5.91 -0.76
C ALA A 40 -14.11 6.86 -1.34
N ILE A 41 -12.82 6.61 -1.11
CA ILE A 41 -11.72 7.40 -1.72
C ILE A 41 -11.75 7.30 -3.24
N ALA A 42 -12.02 6.11 -3.80
CA ALA A 42 -12.16 5.90 -5.24
C ALA A 42 -13.36 6.68 -5.80
N VAL A 43 -14.51 6.71 -5.11
CA VAL A 43 -15.66 7.56 -5.46
C VAL A 43 -15.23 9.03 -5.55
N CYS A 44 -14.59 9.54 -4.51
CA CYS A 44 -14.12 10.93 -4.48
C CYS A 44 -13.13 11.24 -5.61
N ALA A 45 -12.22 10.31 -5.92
CA ALA A 45 -11.26 10.43 -7.01
C ALA A 45 -11.95 10.48 -8.39
N VAL A 46 -12.97 9.63 -8.60
CA VAL A 46 -13.76 9.63 -9.86
C VAL A 46 -14.56 10.92 -9.98
N LEU A 47 -15.25 11.37 -8.92
CA LEU A 47 -15.98 12.64 -8.94
C LEU A 47 -15.05 13.82 -9.26
N TYR A 48 -13.87 13.88 -8.64
CA TYR A 48 -12.86 14.89 -8.97
C TYR A 48 -12.39 14.78 -10.43
N GLY A 49 -12.04 13.58 -10.90
CA GLY A 49 -11.59 13.33 -12.27
C GLY A 49 -12.64 13.64 -13.35
N LEU A 50 -13.93 13.45 -13.05
CA LEU A 50 -15.03 13.87 -13.92
C LEU A 50 -15.12 15.40 -14.00
N SER A 51 -14.89 16.08 -12.87
CA SER A 51 -14.97 17.53 -12.71
C SER A 51 -13.83 18.30 -13.38
N VAL A 52 -12.74 17.60 -13.71
CA VAL A 52 -11.51 18.17 -14.26
C VAL A 52 -11.36 17.80 -15.73
N THR A 53 -11.17 18.81 -16.58
CA THR A 53 -10.72 18.66 -17.97
C THR A 53 -9.20 18.82 -18.02
N SER A 54 -8.45 17.78 -17.64
CA SER A 54 -7.00 17.83 -17.83
C SER A 54 -6.69 17.70 -19.32
N GLN A 55 -6.06 18.72 -19.93
CA GLN A 55 -5.52 18.60 -21.28
C GLN A 55 -4.19 17.83 -21.29
N GLU A 56 -3.48 17.81 -20.16
CA GLU A 56 -2.18 17.16 -20.05
C GLU A 56 -2.33 15.64 -19.91
N ARG A 57 -1.54 14.92 -20.72
CA ARG A 57 -1.36 13.48 -20.58
C ARG A 57 -0.42 13.21 -19.40
N LEU A 58 -0.85 12.32 -18.50
CA LEU A 58 -0.02 11.85 -17.39
C LEU A 58 1.00 10.79 -17.83
N VAL A 59 0.66 10.03 -18.87
CA VAL A 59 1.46 8.93 -19.39
C VAL A 59 1.61 9.03 -20.91
N ASP A 60 2.67 8.45 -21.44
CA ASP A 60 2.91 8.40 -22.88
C ASP A 60 2.03 7.34 -23.59
N ARG A 61 2.07 7.33 -24.93
CA ARG A 61 1.23 6.44 -25.74
C ARG A 61 1.48 4.96 -25.46
N PHE A 62 2.74 4.57 -25.23
CA PHE A 62 3.12 3.18 -25.02
C PHE A 62 2.61 2.68 -23.68
N THR A 63 2.74 3.50 -22.63
CA THR A 63 2.17 3.18 -21.31
C THR A 63 0.65 3.12 -21.38
N ALA A 64 -0.01 4.06 -22.07
CA ALA A 64 -1.46 4.03 -22.25
C ALA A 64 -1.95 2.77 -22.98
N PHE A 65 -1.25 2.34 -24.04
CA PHE A 65 -1.56 1.11 -24.76
C PHE A 65 -1.37 -0.13 -23.86
N GLY A 66 -0.26 -0.20 -23.12
CA GLY A 66 -0.02 -1.31 -22.18
C GLY A 66 -1.10 -1.40 -21.09
N LEU A 67 -1.51 -0.26 -20.52
CA LEU A 67 -2.61 -0.20 -19.54
C LEU A 67 -3.94 -0.64 -20.15
N ALA A 68 -4.26 -0.19 -21.37
CA ALA A 68 -5.46 -0.61 -22.09
C ALA A 68 -5.45 -2.11 -22.35
N LEU A 69 -4.32 -2.68 -22.76
CA LEU A 69 -4.17 -4.11 -22.97
C LEU A 69 -4.39 -4.91 -21.67
N ILE A 70 -3.83 -4.47 -20.55
CA ILE A 70 -4.05 -5.09 -19.23
C ILE A 70 -5.55 -5.09 -18.88
N ILE A 71 -6.24 -3.96 -19.08
CA ILE A 71 -7.68 -3.85 -18.83
C ILE A 71 -8.47 -4.80 -19.72
N VAL A 72 -8.20 -4.81 -21.04
CA VAL A 72 -8.90 -5.69 -21.98
C VAL A 72 -8.69 -7.16 -21.63
N LEU A 73 -7.45 -7.59 -21.37
CA LEU A 73 -7.15 -8.95 -20.95
C LEU A 73 -7.86 -9.31 -19.63
N GLY A 74 -7.88 -8.39 -18.67
CA GLY A 74 -8.58 -8.58 -17.40
C GLY A 74 -10.10 -8.71 -17.56
N LEU A 75 -10.71 -7.92 -18.43
CA LEU A 75 -12.15 -7.99 -18.72
C LEU A 75 -12.52 -9.30 -19.43
N VAL A 76 -11.72 -9.73 -20.41
CA VAL A 76 -11.93 -11.01 -21.11
C VAL A 76 -11.74 -12.18 -20.15
N SER A 77 -10.66 -12.16 -19.35
CA SER A 77 -10.40 -13.15 -18.30
C SER A 77 -11.56 -13.22 -17.29
N SER A 78 -12.07 -12.06 -16.86
CA SER A 78 -13.22 -11.98 -15.92
C SER A 78 -14.51 -12.57 -16.49
N ALA A 79 -14.78 -12.35 -17.78
CA ALA A 79 -15.96 -12.89 -18.44
C ALA A 79 -15.94 -14.43 -18.56
N LEU A 80 -14.74 -15.02 -18.62
CA LEU A 80 -14.53 -16.47 -18.75
C LEU A 80 -14.30 -17.17 -17.40
N ALA A 81 -14.30 -16.42 -16.30
CA ALA A 81 -14.01 -16.94 -14.97
C ALA A 81 -15.21 -17.71 -14.39
N ARG A 82 -14.97 -18.63 -13.43
CA ARG A 82 -16.04 -19.41 -12.77
C ARG A 82 -17.02 -18.51 -12.01
N GLN A 83 -16.50 -17.43 -11.42
CA GLN A 83 -17.28 -16.43 -10.69
C GLN A 83 -17.04 -15.02 -11.27
N PRO A 84 -17.68 -14.68 -12.42
CA PRO A 84 -17.39 -13.43 -13.14
C PRO A 84 -17.56 -12.17 -12.29
N LEU A 85 -18.57 -12.16 -11.40
CA LEU A 85 -18.83 -11.00 -10.53
C LEU A 85 -17.64 -10.66 -9.62
N TRP A 86 -16.97 -11.66 -9.04
CA TRP A 86 -15.79 -11.44 -8.21
C TRP A 86 -14.56 -11.07 -9.03
N ALA A 87 -14.44 -11.63 -10.24
CA ALA A 87 -13.38 -11.23 -11.17
C ALA A 87 -13.51 -9.76 -11.59
N PHE A 88 -14.70 -9.33 -12.02
CA PHE A 88 -14.96 -7.92 -12.33
C PHE A 88 -14.78 -7.01 -11.13
N THR A 89 -15.08 -7.49 -9.91
CA THR A 89 -14.83 -6.75 -8.67
C THR A 89 -13.33 -6.44 -8.48
N GLU A 90 -12.43 -7.38 -8.77
CA GLU A 90 -11.00 -7.12 -8.68
C GLU A 90 -10.49 -6.20 -9.79
N VAL A 91 -11.00 -6.33 -11.02
CA VAL A 91 -10.73 -5.35 -12.08
C VAL A 91 -11.17 -3.95 -11.64
N ALA A 92 -12.36 -3.83 -11.05
CA ALA A 92 -12.89 -2.57 -10.55
C ALA A 92 -12.04 -1.98 -9.43
N LEU A 93 -11.47 -2.80 -8.54
CA LEU A 93 -10.51 -2.34 -7.53
C LEU A 93 -9.26 -1.72 -8.17
N PHE A 94 -8.64 -2.39 -9.14
CA PHE A 94 -7.45 -1.85 -9.80
C PHE A 94 -7.75 -0.58 -10.61
N VAL A 95 -8.90 -0.52 -11.28
CA VAL A 95 -9.37 0.71 -11.94
C VAL A 95 -9.61 1.83 -10.92
N GLY A 96 -10.22 1.52 -9.77
CA GLY A 96 -10.40 2.47 -8.66
C GLY A 96 -9.07 3.02 -8.13
N CYS A 97 -8.09 2.15 -7.90
CA CYS A 97 -6.73 2.56 -7.50
C CYS A 97 -6.05 3.42 -8.58
N ALA A 98 -6.20 3.09 -9.86
CA ALA A 98 -5.69 3.90 -10.94
C ALA A 98 -6.39 5.27 -11.02
N ALA A 99 -7.70 5.35 -10.73
CA ALA A 99 -8.42 6.62 -10.61
C ALA A 99 -7.90 7.47 -9.45
N ILE A 100 -7.59 6.87 -8.29
CA ILE A 100 -6.94 7.56 -7.17
C ILE A 100 -5.58 8.12 -7.59
N ALA A 101 -4.73 7.30 -8.22
CA ALA A 101 -3.41 7.73 -8.67
C ALA A 101 -3.48 8.90 -9.69
N VAL A 102 -4.40 8.81 -10.66
CA VAL A 102 -4.64 9.86 -11.66
C VAL A 102 -5.16 11.15 -11.03
N ALA A 103 -6.17 11.05 -10.15
CA ALA A 103 -6.75 12.20 -9.44
C ALA A 103 -5.68 12.93 -8.63
N PHE A 104 -4.86 12.18 -7.91
CA PHE A 104 -3.78 12.72 -7.11
C PHE A 104 -2.68 13.37 -7.95
N ALA A 105 -2.29 12.72 -9.06
CA ALA A 105 -1.29 13.27 -9.97
C ALA A 105 -1.74 14.62 -10.56
N VAL A 106 -2.99 14.69 -11.01
CA VAL A 106 -3.59 15.92 -11.54
C VAL A 106 -3.68 17.01 -10.47
N LEU A 107 -4.09 16.67 -9.25
CA LEU A 107 -4.15 17.62 -8.15
C LEU A 107 -2.76 18.17 -7.85
N ARG A 108 -1.74 17.30 -7.77
CA ARG A 108 -0.36 17.72 -7.49
C ARG A 108 0.23 18.61 -8.57
N ARG A 109 -0.02 18.35 -9.84
CA ARG A 109 0.44 19.24 -10.93
C ARG A 109 -0.16 20.64 -10.84
N ARG A 110 -1.39 20.78 -10.33
CA ARG A 110 -2.08 22.07 -10.18
C ARG A 110 -1.63 22.86 -8.94
N GLU A 111 -1.55 22.20 -7.79
CA GLU A 111 -1.28 22.86 -6.49
C GLU A 111 0.22 23.07 -6.21
N GLY A 112 1.09 22.44 -6.99
CA GLY A 112 2.53 22.62 -6.84
C GLY A 112 3.09 22.01 -5.55
N GLU A 113 4.24 22.53 -5.12
CA GLU A 113 4.98 22.06 -3.94
C GLU A 113 4.20 22.22 -2.61
N SER A 114 3.17 23.09 -2.59
CA SER A 114 2.34 23.29 -1.40
C SER A 114 1.65 21.98 -0.97
N LEU A 115 1.18 21.21 -1.95
CA LEU A 115 0.55 19.92 -1.72
C LEU A 115 1.56 18.90 -1.18
N ASP A 116 2.81 18.92 -1.66
CA ASP A 116 3.85 18.00 -1.15
C ASP A 116 4.04 18.18 0.36
N ARG A 117 4.11 19.43 0.81
CA ARG A 117 4.28 19.74 2.24
C ARG A 117 3.11 19.23 3.06
N LEU A 118 1.88 19.44 2.59
CA LEU A 118 0.68 18.98 3.26
C LEU A 118 0.64 17.44 3.35
N LEU A 119 0.97 16.73 2.28
CA LEU A 119 0.97 15.26 2.26
C LEU A 119 2.06 14.67 3.16
N VAL A 120 3.25 15.25 3.16
CA VAL A 120 4.31 14.85 4.10
C VAL A 120 3.87 15.11 5.54
N MET A 121 3.21 16.23 5.82
CA MET A 121 2.64 16.51 7.13
C MET A 121 1.57 15.49 7.53
N VAL A 122 0.71 15.06 6.60
CA VAL A 122 -0.26 13.99 6.84
C VAL A 122 0.44 12.67 7.16
N VAL A 123 1.50 12.29 6.44
CA VAL A 123 2.30 11.09 6.76
C VAL A 123 2.87 11.19 8.18
N VAL A 124 3.48 12.33 8.54
CA VAL A 124 4.03 12.57 9.87
C VAL A 124 2.94 12.47 10.94
N LEU A 125 1.77 13.08 10.71
CA LEU A 125 0.64 13.04 11.63
C LEU A 125 0.10 11.62 11.84
N LEU A 126 -0.07 10.84 10.77
CA LEU A 126 -0.51 9.45 10.85
C LEU A 126 0.48 8.62 11.67
N CYS A 127 1.78 8.76 11.40
CA CYS A 127 2.81 8.03 12.14
C CYS A 127 2.86 8.47 13.60
N LEU A 128 2.70 9.77 13.87
CA LEU A 128 2.65 10.30 15.24
C LEU A 128 1.44 9.74 16.02
N ILE A 129 0.24 9.78 15.44
CA ILE A 129 -0.97 9.23 16.07
C ILE A 129 -0.78 7.74 16.37
N LYS A 130 -0.29 6.96 15.40
CA LYS A 130 -0.05 5.53 15.60
C LYS A 130 1.06 5.24 16.61
N SER A 131 2.07 6.10 16.68
CA SER A 131 3.14 6.00 17.69
C SER A 131 2.59 6.26 19.10
N ILE A 132 1.76 7.28 19.26
CA ILE A 132 1.08 7.58 20.54
C ILE A 132 0.18 6.42 20.94
N GLN A 133 -0.62 5.88 20.02
CA GLN A 133 -1.49 4.72 20.29
C GLN A 133 -0.72 3.49 20.74
N TYR A 134 0.40 3.20 20.07
CA TYR A 134 1.26 2.08 20.42
C TYR A 134 1.90 2.26 21.80
N LEU A 135 2.47 3.44 22.08
CA LEU A 135 3.07 3.74 23.38
C LEU A 135 2.04 3.73 24.50
N TYR A 136 0.83 4.25 24.26
CA TYR A 136 -0.29 4.19 25.20
C TYR A 136 -0.70 2.74 25.48
N ALA A 137 -0.90 1.92 24.44
CA ALA A 137 -1.22 0.50 24.61
C ALA A 137 -0.12 -0.24 25.39
N GLY A 138 1.16 0.08 25.11
CA GLY A 138 2.29 -0.46 25.85
C GLY A 138 2.25 -0.06 27.33
N ALA A 139 2.04 1.23 27.63
CA ALA A 139 1.93 1.72 29.00
C ALA A 139 0.80 1.01 29.76
N VAL A 140 -0.37 0.87 29.15
CA VAL A 140 -1.51 0.12 29.72
C VAL A 140 -1.15 -1.34 29.95
N ALA A 141 -0.49 -2.00 29.00
CA ALA A 141 -0.10 -3.39 29.12
C ALA A 141 0.87 -3.59 30.30
N PHE A 142 1.91 -2.75 30.41
CA PHE A 142 2.87 -2.80 31.52
C PHE A 142 2.25 -2.45 32.88
N SER A 143 1.20 -1.61 32.94
CA SER A 143 0.52 -1.25 34.19
C SER A 143 -0.65 -2.17 34.56
N SER A 144 -1.04 -3.10 33.69
CA SER A 144 -2.25 -3.91 33.87
C SER A 144 -2.16 -4.99 34.95
N GLY A 145 -0.94 -5.30 35.42
CA GLY A 145 -0.68 -6.45 36.29
C GLY A 145 -0.73 -7.80 35.56
N ALA A 146 -0.84 -7.81 34.23
CA ALA A 146 -0.77 -9.03 33.44
C ALA A 146 0.64 -9.64 33.50
N LEU A 147 0.71 -10.96 33.66
CA LEU A 147 1.98 -11.71 33.69
C LEU A 147 2.56 -11.97 32.30
N THR A 148 1.78 -11.75 31.25
CA THR A 148 2.18 -12.01 29.86
C THR A 148 1.83 -10.83 28.98
N LEU A 149 2.71 -10.47 28.05
CA LEU A 149 2.48 -9.42 27.06
C LEU A 149 2.75 -9.96 25.66
N ASP A 150 1.79 -9.81 24.75
CA ASP A 150 1.96 -10.05 23.31
C ASP A 150 2.12 -8.70 22.57
N PRO A 151 3.29 -8.40 21.99
CA PRO A 151 3.50 -7.15 21.27
C PRO A 151 2.59 -6.97 20.05
N ASP A 152 2.02 -8.04 19.48
CA ASP A 152 1.07 -7.93 18.36
C ASP A 152 -0.23 -7.24 18.78
N LEU A 153 -0.65 -7.37 20.04
CA LEU A 153 -1.85 -6.73 20.57
C LEU A 153 -1.71 -5.20 20.69
N LEU A 154 -0.47 -4.70 20.68
CA LEU A 154 -0.18 -3.26 20.69
C LEU A 154 -0.44 -2.62 19.31
N LEU A 155 -0.53 -3.43 18.25
CA LEU A 155 -0.75 -2.98 16.88
C LEU A 155 -2.25 -2.83 16.57
N SER A 156 -2.87 -1.79 17.13
CA SER A 156 -4.29 -1.49 16.91
C SER A 156 -4.60 -1.08 15.46
N SER A 157 -5.88 -1.16 15.08
CA SER A 157 -6.45 -0.69 13.79
C SER A 157 -6.12 -1.53 12.55
N PHE A 158 -5.42 -2.65 12.68
CA PHE A 158 -5.18 -3.58 11.58
C PHE A 158 -5.55 -4.99 12.01
N SER A 159 -6.29 -5.72 11.17
CA SER A 159 -6.67 -7.11 11.45
C SER A 159 -5.50 -8.08 11.41
N ASN A 160 -4.35 -7.66 10.87
CA ASN A 160 -3.12 -8.43 10.83
C ASN A 160 -1.90 -7.51 10.86
N LYS A 161 -0.89 -7.87 11.66
CA LYS A 161 0.39 -7.15 11.73
C LYS A 161 1.07 -6.98 10.37
N ARG A 162 0.89 -7.92 9.42
CA ARG A 162 1.44 -7.82 8.07
C ARG A 162 0.91 -6.58 7.35
N PHE A 163 -0.37 -6.26 7.52
CA PHE A 163 -1.00 -5.10 6.89
C PHE A 163 -0.46 -3.80 7.49
N TYR A 164 -0.21 -3.80 8.80
CA TYR A 164 0.52 -2.73 9.48
C TYR A 164 1.93 -2.57 8.90
N GLY A 165 2.67 -3.67 8.73
CA GLY A 165 4.00 -3.67 8.12
C GLY A 165 4.00 -3.11 6.68
N GLN A 166 3.01 -3.47 5.87
CA GLN A 166 2.86 -2.90 4.52
C GLN A 166 2.71 -1.38 4.57
N PHE A 167 1.90 -0.87 5.51
CA PHE A 167 1.76 0.57 5.74
C PHE A 167 3.11 1.21 6.17
N GLN A 168 3.87 0.56 7.05
CA GLN A 168 5.19 1.03 7.47
C GLN A 168 6.19 1.07 6.31
N THR A 169 6.15 0.11 5.39
CA THR A 169 7.03 0.09 4.20
C THR A 169 6.84 1.31 3.30
N PHE A 170 5.62 1.86 3.23
CA PHE A 170 5.37 3.11 2.50
C PHE A 170 5.79 4.35 3.29
N THR A 171 5.59 4.37 4.60
CA THR A 171 5.77 5.59 5.42
C THR A 171 7.18 5.79 5.96
N LEU A 172 7.92 4.72 6.28
CA LEU A 172 9.30 4.79 6.78
C LEU A 172 10.21 5.59 5.84
N PRO A 173 10.19 5.39 4.51
CA PRO A 173 10.98 6.20 3.60
C PRO A 173 10.61 7.68 3.58
N LEU A 174 9.33 8.00 3.71
CA LEU A 174 8.79 9.36 3.66
C LEU A 174 9.07 10.16 4.95
N LEU A 175 9.03 9.51 6.12
CA LEU A 175 9.37 10.14 7.40
C LEU A 175 10.81 10.66 7.47
N ALA A 176 11.73 10.10 6.68
CA ALA A 176 13.11 10.56 6.62
C ALA A 176 13.27 11.88 5.83
N LEU A 177 12.29 12.27 5.00
CA LEU A 177 12.41 13.44 4.13
C LEU A 177 12.73 14.75 4.89
N PRO A 178 12.04 15.11 6.00
CA PRO A 178 12.37 16.32 6.75
C PRO A 178 13.80 16.34 7.32
N LEU A 179 14.38 15.16 7.59
CA LEU A 179 15.76 15.02 8.08
C LEU A 179 16.82 15.23 6.98
N LEU A 180 16.43 15.07 5.71
CA LEU A 180 17.28 15.35 4.55
C LEU A 180 17.28 16.83 4.18
N LEU A 181 16.19 17.55 4.46
CA LEU A 181 16.07 18.95 4.06
C LEU A 181 17.08 19.84 4.79
N PRO A 182 17.88 20.66 4.08
CA PRO A 182 18.95 21.45 4.69
C PRO A 182 18.42 22.56 5.62
N LYS A 183 17.23 23.10 5.36
CA LYS A 183 16.64 24.25 6.07
C LYS A 183 15.80 23.90 7.32
N ALA A 184 15.78 22.64 7.77
CA ALA A 184 14.99 22.25 8.94
C ALA A 184 15.65 22.69 10.27
N PHE A 185 14.85 23.23 11.20
CA PHE A 185 15.31 23.64 12.53
C PHE A 185 15.81 22.43 13.35
N ARG A 186 16.80 22.65 14.22
CA ARG A 186 17.39 21.58 15.06
C ARG A 186 16.34 20.83 15.89
N THR A 187 15.42 21.55 16.53
CA THR A 187 14.34 20.96 17.34
C THR A 187 13.41 20.10 16.48
N GLN A 188 13.00 20.59 15.30
CA GLN A 188 12.15 19.83 14.39
C GLN A 188 12.84 18.55 13.92
N ARG A 189 14.14 18.62 13.60
CA ARG A 189 14.93 17.42 13.26
C ARG A 189 14.97 16.42 14.41
N GLY A 190 15.18 16.88 15.64
CA GLY A 190 15.16 16.04 16.84
C GLY A 190 13.81 15.33 17.02
N LEU A 191 12.70 16.06 16.90
CA LEU A 191 11.35 15.49 17.03
C LEU A 191 11.02 14.47 15.92
N ILE A 192 11.36 14.78 14.66
CA ILE A 192 11.16 13.84 13.55
C ILE A 192 12.05 12.60 13.70
N PHE A 193 13.29 12.77 14.16
CA PHE A 193 14.17 11.63 14.41
C PHE A 193 13.65 10.75 15.56
N ALA A 194 13.19 11.35 16.66
CA ALA A 194 12.55 10.61 17.75
C ALA A 194 11.31 9.84 17.26
N LEU A 195 10.46 10.46 16.44
CA LEU A 195 9.34 9.79 15.80
C LEU A 195 9.80 8.63 14.91
N LEU A 196 10.86 8.81 14.12
CA LEU A 196 11.43 7.76 13.28
C LEU A 196 11.97 6.59 14.10
N CYS A 197 12.61 6.84 15.25
CA CYS A 197 13.06 5.80 16.18
C CYS A 197 11.88 5.01 16.77
N VAL A 198 10.81 5.69 17.19
CA VAL A 198 9.59 5.02 17.68
C VAL A 198 8.91 4.25 16.55
N TRP A 199 8.90 4.77 15.33
CA TRP A 199 8.33 4.08 14.18
C TRP A 199 9.10 2.80 13.83
N TRP A 200 10.43 2.82 13.96
CA TRP A 200 11.26 1.61 13.85
C TRP A 200 11.07 0.65 15.01
N LEU A 201 10.92 1.13 16.27
CA LEU A 201 10.54 0.30 17.41
C LEU A 201 9.26 -0.51 17.11
N ILE A 202 8.24 0.14 16.54
CA ILE A 202 6.99 -0.52 16.15
C ILE A 202 7.21 -1.55 15.04
N ALA A 203 8.04 -1.23 14.03
CA ALA A 203 8.37 -2.17 12.95
C ALA A 203 9.13 -3.41 13.46
N ILE A 204 10.04 -3.21 14.43
CA ILE A 204 10.78 -4.28 15.12
C ILE A 204 9.81 -5.15 15.91
N SER A 205 8.95 -4.53 16.71
CA SER A 205 7.92 -5.22 17.49
C SER A 205 6.97 -6.05 16.62
N GLY A 206 6.48 -5.48 15.52
CA GLY A 206 5.60 -6.19 14.59
C GLY A 206 6.28 -7.35 13.85
N GLY A 207 7.62 -7.35 13.74
CA GLY A 207 8.39 -8.47 13.20
C GLY A 207 8.01 -8.85 11.76
N THR A 208 7.54 -7.90 10.95
CA THR A 208 7.06 -8.14 9.59
C THR A 208 8.24 -8.32 8.63
N ARG A 209 8.65 -9.58 8.40
CA ARG A 209 9.81 -9.94 7.55
C ARG A 209 9.78 -9.28 6.16
N GLY A 210 8.59 -9.11 5.58
CA GLY A 210 8.43 -8.43 4.29
C GLY A 210 8.86 -6.96 4.30
N THR A 211 8.58 -6.23 5.38
CA THR A 211 9.00 -4.83 5.58
C THR A 211 10.52 -4.75 5.72
N TRP A 212 11.14 -5.65 6.50
CA TRP A 212 12.60 -5.73 6.62
C TRP A 212 13.30 -5.98 5.28
N LEU A 213 12.83 -6.98 4.53
CA LEU A 213 13.35 -7.28 3.20
C LEU A 213 13.18 -6.08 2.26
N GLY A 214 11.98 -5.50 2.23
CA GLY A 214 11.67 -4.35 1.38
C GLY A 214 12.56 -3.14 1.66
N LEU A 215 12.68 -2.73 2.93
CA LEU A 215 13.48 -1.57 3.32
C LEU A 215 14.98 -1.83 3.23
N GLY A 216 15.44 -3.06 3.47
CA GLY A 216 16.83 -3.46 3.25
C GLY A 216 17.24 -3.32 1.78
N VAL A 217 16.44 -3.86 0.86
CA VAL A 217 16.69 -3.73 -0.58
C VAL A 217 16.56 -2.27 -1.04
N ALA A 218 15.54 -1.53 -0.57
CA ALA A 218 15.41 -0.10 -0.87
C ALA A 218 16.65 0.68 -0.41
N GLY A 219 17.17 0.42 0.80
CA GLY A 219 18.38 1.04 1.30
C GLY A 219 19.63 0.72 0.50
N ALA A 220 19.82 -0.55 0.12
CA ALA A 220 20.92 -0.95 -0.75
C ALA A 220 20.86 -0.24 -2.11
N VAL A 221 19.69 -0.24 -2.76
CA VAL A 221 19.48 0.45 -4.04
C VAL A 221 19.80 1.94 -3.90
N LEU A 222 19.20 2.64 -2.93
CA LEU A 222 19.38 4.08 -2.76
C LEU A 222 20.82 4.47 -2.42
N ALA A 223 21.52 3.69 -1.59
CA ALA A 223 22.92 3.96 -1.25
C ALA A 223 23.83 3.99 -2.50
N MET A 224 23.50 3.20 -3.52
CA MET A 224 24.20 3.16 -4.81
C MET A 224 23.85 4.33 -5.74
N LEU A 225 22.81 5.12 -5.45
CA LEU A 225 22.34 6.20 -6.34
C LEU A 225 23.00 7.55 -6.09
N GLY A 226 23.60 7.78 -4.93
CA GLY A 226 24.26 9.05 -4.63
C GLY A 226 24.39 9.37 -3.15
N PRO A 227 24.96 10.55 -2.83
CA PRO A 227 25.19 10.99 -1.46
C PRO A 227 23.90 11.14 -0.65
N TRP A 228 22.82 11.64 -1.26
CA TRP A 228 21.53 11.75 -0.59
C TRP A 228 20.90 10.39 -0.26
N GLY A 229 21.09 9.39 -1.12
CA GLY A 229 20.68 8.02 -0.84
C GLY A 229 21.45 7.40 0.32
N ARG A 230 22.77 7.60 0.39
CA ARG A 230 23.59 7.19 1.55
C ARG A 230 23.19 7.92 2.83
N ARG A 231 22.88 9.22 2.75
CA ARG A 231 22.41 10.00 3.89
C ARG A 231 21.04 9.55 4.38
N TRP A 232 20.12 9.24 3.46
CA TRP A 232 18.83 8.63 3.77
C TRP A 232 19.04 7.30 4.52
N LEU A 233 19.91 6.43 3.99
CA LEU A 233 20.24 5.16 4.63
C LEU A 233 20.86 5.37 6.03
N GLY A 234 21.76 6.34 6.18
CA GLY A 234 22.37 6.68 7.46
C GLY A 234 21.33 7.09 8.53
N TRP A 235 20.34 7.90 8.16
CA TRP A 235 19.23 8.24 9.06
C TRP A 235 18.37 7.03 9.42
N GLN A 236 18.08 6.16 8.45
CA GLN A 236 17.32 4.94 8.72
C GLN A 236 18.10 4.00 9.64
N LEU A 237 19.39 3.77 9.40
CA LEU A 237 20.24 2.91 10.24
C LEU A 237 20.36 3.47 11.66
N ALA A 238 20.55 4.78 11.82
CA ALA A 238 20.58 5.41 13.15
C ALA A 238 19.26 5.20 13.90
N ALA A 239 18.13 5.36 13.21
CA ALA A 239 16.81 5.17 13.80
C ALA A 239 16.49 3.69 14.10
N VAL A 240 16.92 2.75 13.24
CA VAL A 240 16.83 1.30 13.49
C VAL A 240 17.61 0.94 14.75
N SER A 241 18.86 1.41 14.88
CA SER A 241 19.69 1.15 16.06
C SER A 241 19.05 1.69 17.34
N CYS A 242 18.49 2.90 17.28
CA CYS A 242 17.75 3.48 18.41
C CYS A 242 16.46 2.70 18.70
N GLY A 243 15.71 2.31 17.68
CA GLY A 243 14.51 1.47 17.81
C GLY A 243 14.81 0.09 18.43
N LEU A 244 15.93 -0.53 18.06
CA LEU A 244 16.41 -1.79 18.65
C LEU A 244 16.76 -1.62 20.13
N LEU A 245 17.46 -0.54 20.47
CA LEU A 245 17.76 -0.20 21.86
C LEU A 245 16.47 0.01 22.66
N LEU A 246 15.51 0.77 22.14
CA LEU A 246 14.20 0.97 22.77
C LEU A 246 13.43 -0.35 22.93
N TYR A 247 13.46 -1.22 21.92
CA TYR A 247 12.81 -2.53 21.98
C TYR A 247 13.41 -3.38 23.10
N TRP A 248 14.74 -3.45 23.18
CA TRP A 248 15.44 -4.19 24.22
C TRP A 248 15.16 -3.62 25.62
N LEU A 249 15.16 -2.29 25.78
CA LEU A 249 14.84 -1.65 27.06
C LEU A 249 13.41 -1.97 27.51
N LEU A 250 12.43 -1.95 26.61
CA LEU A 250 11.02 -2.17 26.95
C LEU A 250 10.66 -3.65 27.13
N PHE A 251 10.99 -4.49 26.14
CA PHE A 251 10.52 -5.88 26.07
C PHE A 251 11.53 -6.89 26.59
N THR A 252 12.67 -6.44 27.13
CA THR A 252 13.60 -7.31 27.85
C THR A 252 13.85 -6.72 29.23
N VAL A 253 14.53 -5.58 29.33
CA VAL A 253 14.93 -5.03 30.64
C VAL A 253 13.73 -4.70 31.53
N LEU A 254 12.77 -3.91 31.03
CA LEU A 254 11.60 -3.51 31.80
C LEU A 254 10.63 -4.67 32.04
N ALA A 255 10.38 -5.50 31.03
CA ALA A 255 9.52 -6.67 31.15
C ALA A 255 10.05 -7.67 32.21
N ASP A 256 11.35 -8.01 32.15
CA ASP A 256 12.00 -8.90 33.12
C ASP A 256 11.97 -8.31 34.53
N TYR A 257 12.24 -7.01 34.67
CA TYR A 257 12.17 -6.30 35.95
C TYR A 257 10.77 -6.36 36.58
N LEU A 258 9.72 -6.31 35.75
CA LEU A 258 8.32 -6.40 36.17
C LEU A 258 7.81 -7.85 36.27
N GLY A 259 8.64 -8.85 35.94
CA GLY A 259 8.25 -10.26 35.91
C GLY A 259 7.22 -10.60 34.83
N ILE A 260 7.19 -9.85 33.73
CA ILE A 260 6.25 -10.03 32.62
C ILE A 260 6.91 -10.86 31.52
N GLU A 261 6.30 -11.99 31.17
CA GLU A 261 6.76 -12.83 30.08
C GLU A 261 6.31 -12.27 28.73
N ILE A 262 7.26 -12.02 27.83
CA ILE A 262 6.95 -11.59 26.46
C ILE A 262 6.67 -12.80 25.58
N THR A 263 5.42 -12.94 25.16
CA THR A 263 5.02 -13.97 24.20
C THR A 263 5.17 -13.46 22.77
N ASN A 264 5.37 -14.37 21.81
CA ASN A 264 5.54 -14.04 20.39
C ASN A 264 6.63 -12.98 20.13
N ALA A 265 7.74 -12.99 20.88
CA ALA A 265 8.78 -11.97 20.80
C ALA A 265 9.37 -11.88 19.38
N ALA A 266 9.92 -10.72 19.02
CA ALA A 266 10.53 -10.52 17.70
C ALA A 266 11.67 -11.53 17.42
N ARG A 267 12.40 -11.97 18.45
CA ARG A 267 13.50 -12.95 18.36
C ARG A 267 13.01 -14.34 17.93
N ASP A 268 11.89 -14.82 18.47
CA ASP A 268 11.31 -16.14 18.15
C ASP A 268 10.85 -16.19 16.68
N ARG A 269 10.60 -15.03 16.10
CA ARG A 269 10.23 -14.87 14.70
C ARG A 269 11.43 -14.85 13.76
N LEU A 270 12.66 -14.72 14.24
CA LEU A 270 13.86 -14.88 13.40
C LEU A 270 14.22 -16.36 13.21
N THR A 271 13.90 -17.19 14.20
CA THR A 271 14.26 -18.63 14.24
C THR A 271 13.18 -19.56 13.68
N THR A 272 11.93 -19.09 13.54
CA THR A 272 10.82 -19.89 12.97
C THR A 272 10.91 -20.04 11.45
N THR A 273 11.39 -21.18 10.97
CA THR A 273 11.39 -21.59 9.57
C THR A 273 10.05 -22.22 9.18
N LEU A 274 8.98 -21.43 9.05
CA LEU A 274 7.73 -21.89 8.43
C LEU A 274 7.08 -20.77 7.61
N SER A 275 7.69 -20.45 6.47
CA SER A 275 6.88 -19.94 5.38
C SER A 275 6.10 -21.14 4.87
N GLY A 276 4.92 -21.42 5.45
CA GLY A 276 3.92 -22.38 4.93
C GLY A 276 3.37 -21.95 3.57
N ARG A 277 4.20 -21.33 2.73
CA ARG A 277 3.88 -20.71 1.45
C ARG A 277 4.09 -21.66 0.28
N GLY A 278 4.89 -22.71 0.46
CA GLY A 278 5.11 -23.74 -0.55
C GLY A 278 3.81 -24.24 -1.17
N PRO A 279 2.79 -24.65 -0.37
CA PRO A 279 1.52 -25.13 -0.92
C PRO A 279 0.76 -24.07 -1.73
N ILE A 280 0.68 -22.82 -1.25
CA ILE A 280 -0.03 -21.74 -1.98
C ILE A 280 0.74 -21.26 -3.22
N TRP A 281 2.07 -21.33 -3.21
CA TRP A 281 2.90 -21.06 -4.38
C TRP A 281 2.74 -22.16 -5.43
N TRP A 282 2.72 -23.41 -4.99
CA TRP A 282 2.50 -24.56 -5.86
C TRP A 282 1.10 -24.53 -6.48
N GLN A 283 0.07 -24.18 -5.70
CA GLN A 283 -1.27 -23.94 -6.23
C GLN A 283 -1.28 -22.85 -7.29
N ALA A 284 -0.67 -21.69 -7.04
CA ALA A 284 -0.62 -20.61 -8.03
C ALA A 284 0.16 -21.03 -9.29
N TRP A 285 1.22 -21.81 -9.13
CA TRP A 285 1.97 -22.37 -10.24
C TRP A 285 1.12 -23.33 -11.09
N HIS A 286 0.37 -24.25 -10.48
CA HIS A 286 -0.55 -25.12 -11.19
C HIS A 286 -1.63 -24.34 -11.95
N MET A 287 -2.22 -23.34 -11.31
CA MET A 287 -3.17 -22.44 -11.96
C MET A 287 -2.56 -21.75 -13.19
N LEU A 288 -1.32 -21.28 -13.08
CA LEU A 288 -0.58 -20.65 -14.19
C LEU A 288 -0.36 -21.65 -15.34
N VAL A 289 0.11 -22.86 -15.04
CA VAL A 289 0.40 -23.89 -16.04
C VAL A 289 -0.88 -24.37 -16.75
N GLU A 290 -2.00 -24.48 -16.03
CA GLU A 290 -3.27 -24.90 -16.62
C GLU A 290 -3.87 -23.85 -17.55
N ARG A 291 -3.79 -22.56 -17.18
CA ARG A 291 -4.41 -21.45 -17.94
C ARG A 291 -3.43 -20.29 -18.17
N PRO A 292 -2.35 -20.50 -18.94
CA PRO A 292 -1.26 -19.51 -19.04
C PRO A 292 -1.67 -18.21 -19.75
N TRP A 293 -2.68 -18.23 -20.62
CA TRP A 293 -3.02 -17.08 -21.47
C TRP A 293 -3.88 -16.03 -20.77
N LEU A 294 -4.96 -16.46 -20.11
CA LEU A 294 -5.93 -15.56 -19.47
C LEU A 294 -6.03 -15.79 -17.96
N GLY A 295 -5.37 -16.82 -17.41
CA GLY A 295 -5.52 -17.20 -16.02
C GLY A 295 -6.90 -17.77 -15.69
N PHE A 296 -7.16 -17.94 -14.40
CA PHE A 296 -8.44 -18.42 -13.88
C PHE A 296 -9.52 -17.32 -13.75
N GLY A 297 -9.14 -16.06 -13.94
CA GLY A 297 -9.94 -14.90 -13.60
C GLY A 297 -9.32 -14.14 -12.43
N PRO A 298 -9.34 -12.80 -12.45
CA PRO A 298 -9.02 -11.98 -11.29
C PRO A 298 -9.72 -12.51 -10.01
N MET A 299 -9.03 -12.51 -8.87
CA MET A 299 -9.48 -13.02 -7.56
C MET A 299 -9.64 -14.55 -7.45
N HIS A 300 -9.45 -15.33 -8.51
CA HIS A 300 -9.81 -16.76 -8.51
C HIS A 300 -8.82 -17.68 -7.79
N PHE A 301 -7.68 -17.18 -7.29
CA PHE A 301 -6.94 -17.96 -6.29
C PHE A 301 -7.81 -18.23 -5.05
N ALA A 302 -8.67 -17.27 -4.69
CA ALA A 302 -9.61 -17.37 -3.57
C ALA A 302 -10.81 -18.29 -3.85
N ASP A 303 -10.94 -18.78 -5.09
CA ASP A 303 -11.99 -19.70 -5.51
C ASP A 303 -11.59 -21.17 -5.35
N ILE A 304 -10.29 -21.42 -5.18
CA ILE A 304 -9.72 -22.77 -5.04
C ILE A 304 -9.33 -23.01 -3.59
N ALA A 305 -10.00 -24.00 -2.98
CA ALA A 305 -9.85 -24.31 -1.57
C ALA A 305 -8.43 -24.75 -1.22
N ASN A 306 -7.86 -24.12 -0.18
CA ASN A 306 -6.62 -24.53 0.47
C ASN A 306 -6.66 -24.08 1.92
N LYS A 307 -5.85 -24.68 2.80
CA LYS A 307 -5.95 -24.38 4.24
C LYS A 307 -5.28 -23.07 4.69
N ILE A 308 -4.58 -22.38 3.79
CA ILE A 308 -3.54 -21.41 4.18
C ILE A 308 -3.96 -19.97 3.90
N ALA A 309 -4.37 -19.63 2.68
CA ALA A 309 -4.64 -18.24 2.29
C ALA A 309 -5.53 -18.12 1.04
N ALA A 310 -6.13 -16.95 0.86
CA ALA A 310 -6.91 -16.59 -0.33
C ALA A 310 -6.04 -15.97 -1.46
N HIS A 311 -4.71 -15.96 -1.29
CA HIS A 311 -3.74 -15.50 -2.28
C HIS A 311 -2.34 -16.07 -2.00
N PRO A 312 -1.44 -16.16 -3.00
CA PRO A 312 -0.14 -16.80 -2.84
C PRO A 312 0.92 -15.98 -2.09
N HIS A 313 0.63 -14.73 -1.70
CA HIS A 313 1.62 -13.81 -1.09
C HIS A 313 2.85 -13.52 -1.99
N GLN A 314 2.69 -13.60 -3.30
CA GLN A 314 3.71 -13.31 -4.29
C GLN A 314 2.99 -12.67 -5.50
N ALA A 315 3.23 -11.39 -5.75
CA ALA A 315 2.43 -10.61 -6.69
C ALA A 315 2.53 -11.09 -8.15
N ILE A 316 3.69 -11.57 -8.61
CA ILE A 316 3.88 -12.08 -9.98
C ILE A 316 3.11 -13.39 -10.17
N LEU A 317 3.26 -14.36 -9.25
CA LEU A 317 2.55 -15.63 -9.29
C LEU A 317 1.04 -15.41 -9.21
N GLN A 318 0.60 -14.51 -8.32
CA GLN A 318 -0.80 -14.14 -8.22
C GLN A 318 -1.33 -13.54 -9.53
N TRP A 319 -0.63 -12.55 -10.08
CA TRP A 319 -1.07 -11.90 -11.31
C TRP A 319 -1.08 -12.87 -12.48
N ALA A 320 -0.03 -13.67 -12.66
CA ALA A 320 0.09 -14.60 -13.77
C ALA A 320 -0.93 -15.75 -13.70
N SER A 321 -1.25 -16.26 -12.50
CA SER A 321 -2.23 -17.34 -12.35
C SER A 321 -3.68 -16.87 -12.51
N GLU A 322 -3.99 -15.63 -12.13
CA GLU A 322 -5.34 -15.08 -12.16
C GLU A 322 -5.64 -14.30 -13.46
N TRP A 323 -4.68 -13.53 -13.97
CA TRP A 323 -4.84 -12.65 -15.14
C TRP A 323 -4.11 -13.15 -16.40
N GLY A 324 -3.31 -14.21 -16.29
CA GLY A 324 -2.53 -14.77 -17.39
C GLY A 324 -1.14 -14.14 -17.57
N VAL A 325 -0.25 -14.90 -18.18
CA VAL A 325 1.15 -14.54 -18.47
C VAL A 325 1.26 -13.29 -19.35
N PRO A 326 0.47 -13.11 -20.44
CA PRO A 326 0.53 -11.88 -21.24
C PRO A 326 0.26 -10.62 -20.42
N SER A 327 -0.76 -10.63 -19.55
CA SER A 327 -1.06 -9.50 -18.67
C SER A 327 0.07 -9.28 -17.65
N ALA A 328 0.60 -10.36 -17.05
CA ALA A 328 1.69 -10.27 -16.09
C ALA A 328 2.97 -9.68 -16.71
N VAL A 329 3.31 -10.07 -17.95
CA VAL A 329 4.45 -9.51 -18.69
C VAL A 329 4.23 -8.02 -18.97
N CYS A 330 3.02 -7.62 -19.39
CA CYS A 330 2.70 -6.20 -19.57
C CYS A 330 2.86 -5.39 -18.27
N VAL A 331 2.33 -5.89 -17.15
CA VAL A 331 2.48 -5.24 -15.84
C VAL A 331 3.95 -5.14 -15.45
N ALA A 332 4.71 -6.22 -15.57
CA ALA A 332 6.13 -6.25 -15.25
C ALA A 332 6.93 -5.27 -16.13
N ALA A 333 6.64 -5.20 -17.43
CA ALA A 333 7.29 -4.28 -18.35
C ALA A 333 6.98 -2.81 -18.03
N LEU A 334 5.72 -2.48 -17.69
CA LEU A 334 5.34 -1.13 -17.29
C LEU A 334 5.95 -0.74 -15.93
N ALA A 335 5.96 -1.65 -14.95
CA ALA A 335 6.57 -1.44 -13.65
C ALA A 335 8.09 -1.23 -13.79
N TRP A 336 8.76 -2.06 -14.59
CA TRP A 336 10.18 -1.91 -14.92
C TRP A 336 10.46 -0.57 -15.58
N ARG A 337 9.70 -0.21 -16.62
CA ARG A 337 9.85 1.06 -17.34
C ARG A 337 9.66 2.27 -16.42
N GLY A 338 8.62 2.26 -15.58
CA GLY A 338 8.37 3.32 -14.61
C GLY A 338 9.49 3.43 -13.56
N GLY A 339 9.90 2.30 -12.99
CA GLY A 339 11.00 2.22 -12.04
C GLY A 339 12.33 2.68 -12.64
N TRP A 340 12.63 2.28 -13.88
CA TRP A 340 13.82 2.68 -14.60
C TRP A 340 13.84 4.18 -14.91
N ALA A 341 12.70 4.74 -15.31
CA ALA A 341 12.57 6.18 -15.52
C ALA A 341 12.85 6.96 -14.22
N THR A 342 12.27 6.52 -13.09
CA THR A 342 12.55 7.14 -11.78
C THR A 342 13.99 6.98 -11.35
N LEU A 343 14.57 5.79 -11.53
CA LEU A 343 15.98 5.51 -11.25
C LEU A 343 16.90 6.46 -12.01
N THR A 344 16.62 6.66 -13.30
CA THR A 344 17.41 7.54 -14.18
C THR A 344 17.36 8.98 -13.69
N VAL A 345 16.17 9.51 -13.39
CA VAL A 345 16.00 10.88 -12.87
C VAL A 345 16.68 11.06 -11.52
N VAL A 346 16.55 10.08 -10.61
CA VAL A 346 17.20 10.13 -9.29
C VAL A 346 18.72 10.14 -9.43
N ARG A 347 19.29 9.39 -10.39
CA ARG A 347 20.73 9.41 -10.67
C ARG A 347 21.19 10.73 -11.29
N GLU A 348 20.47 11.24 -12.28
CA GLU A 348 20.76 12.53 -12.92
C GLU A 348 20.71 13.70 -11.91
N ARG A 349 19.81 13.60 -10.93
CA ARG A 349 19.63 14.60 -9.86
C ARG A 349 20.32 14.21 -8.55
N ALA A 350 21.30 13.30 -8.57
CA ALA A 350 21.91 12.74 -7.36
C ALA A 350 22.59 13.76 -6.42
N LEU A 351 22.98 14.92 -6.96
CA LEU A 351 23.59 16.03 -6.19
C LEU A 351 22.58 17.12 -5.82
N SER A 352 21.37 17.10 -6.39
CA SER A 352 20.34 18.10 -6.14
C SER A 352 19.82 18.01 -4.71
N ALA A 353 19.76 19.16 -4.03
CA ALA A 353 19.17 19.30 -2.70
C ALA A 353 17.73 19.86 -2.76
N GLU A 354 17.15 19.95 -3.96
CA GLU A 354 15.78 20.42 -4.12
C GLU A 354 14.79 19.48 -3.44
N ARG A 355 13.75 20.07 -2.82
CA ARG A 355 12.75 19.29 -2.07
C ARG A 355 12.07 18.25 -2.95
N ALA A 356 11.74 18.58 -4.19
CA ALA A 356 11.10 17.66 -5.13
C ALA A 356 11.97 16.45 -5.45
N ASP A 357 13.29 16.64 -5.56
CA ASP A 357 14.23 15.55 -5.84
C ASP A 357 14.45 14.64 -4.64
N LEU A 358 14.55 15.20 -3.43
CA LEU A 358 14.62 14.42 -2.19
C LEU A 358 13.31 13.67 -1.91
N LEU A 359 12.18 14.29 -2.21
CA LEU A 359 10.87 13.63 -2.13
C LEU A 359 10.76 12.48 -3.14
N ARG A 360 11.22 12.67 -4.38
CA ARG A 360 11.27 11.61 -5.40
C ARG A 360 12.13 10.44 -4.94
N LEU A 361 13.28 10.70 -4.30
CA LEU A 361 14.14 9.67 -3.70
C LEU A 361 13.38 8.86 -2.62
N CYS A 362 12.69 9.53 -1.69
CA CYS A 362 11.92 8.87 -0.64
C CYS A 362 10.73 8.06 -1.20
N LEU A 363 10.00 8.60 -2.18
CA LEU A 363 8.92 7.90 -2.87
C LEU A 363 9.43 6.69 -3.65
N PHE A 364 10.60 6.81 -4.28
CA PHE A 364 11.23 5.68 -4.97
C PHE A 364 11.64 4.58 -4.00
N ALA A 365 12.18 4.91 -2.81
CA ALA A 365 12.42 3.92 -1.76
C ALA A 365 11.13 3.23 -1.29
N ALA A 366 10.03 3.98 -1.11
CA ALA A 366 8.73 3.39 -0.77
C ALA A 366 8.23 2.43 -1.85
N LEU A 367 8.37 2.81 -3.13
CA LEU A 367 7.99 1.96 -4.26
C LEU A 367 8.85 0.69 -4.34
N VAL A 368 10.17 0.81 -4.25
CA VAL A 368 11.09 -0.36 -4.24
C VAL A 368 10.76 -1.27 -3.06
N GLY A 369 10.59 -0.71 -1.86
CA GLY A 369 10.25 -1.47 -0.67
C GLY A 369 8.93 -2.23 -0.83
N ALA A 370 7.89 -1.58 -1.36
CA ALA A 370 6.59 -2.20 -1.59
C ALA A 370 6.64 -3.30 -2.67
N LEU A 371 7.36 -3.08 -3.77
CA LEU A 371 7.54 -4.08 -4.84
C LEU A 371 8.27 -5.31 -4.31
N VAL A 372 9.34 -5.13 -3.54
CA VAL A 372 10.09 -6.23 -2.93
C VAL A 372 9.23 -6.96 -1.90
N GLN A 373 8.53 -6.24 -1.02
CA GLN A 373 7.62 -6.84 -0.05
C GLN A 373 6.49 -7.62 -0.73
N SER A 374 6.00 -7.17 -1.89
CA SER A 374 4.94 -7.85 -2.64
C SER A 374 5.35 -9.24 -3.17
N MET A 375 6.64 -9.57 -3.18
CA MET A 375 7.13 -10.92 -3.50
C MET A 375 6.97 -11.89 -2.32
N VAL A 376 6.65 -11.38 -1.13
CA VAL A 376 6.59 -12.15 0.10
C VAL A 376 5.38 -11.78 0.95
N ASP A 377 4.43 -11.01 0.44
CA ASP A 377 3.24 -10.56 1.16
C ASP A 377 2.12 -10.09 0.21
N GLY A 378 0.90 -9.98 0.72
CA GLY A 378 -0.31 -9.60 -0.03
C GLY A 378 -0.44 -8.10 -0.36
N VAL A 379 0.66 -7.40 -0.69
CA VAL A 379 0.69 -5.92 -0.88
C VAL A 379 -0.30 -5.45 -1.94
N ILE A 380 -0.47 -6.21 -3.02
CA ILE A 380 -1.35 -5.81 -4.13
C ILE A 380 -2.83 -6.14 -3.86
N VAL A 381 -3.16 -6.73 -2.71
CA VAL A 381 -4.52 -7.15 -2.34
C VAL A 381 -5.07 -6.29 -1.21
N MET A 382 -4.26 -5.90 -0.23
CA MET A 382 -4.79 -5.26 0.97
C MET A 382 -5.25 -3.82 0.73
N PRO A 383 -6.37 -3.38 1.33
CA PRO A 383 -6.95 -2.07 1.03
C PRO A 383 -5.98 -0.91 1.26
N VAL A 384 -5.33 -0.90 2.43
CA VAL A 384 -4.43 0.18 2.83
C VAL A 384 -3.22 0.24 1.90
N SER A 385 -2.57 -0.88 1.62
CA SER A 385 -1.40 -0.91 0.74
C SER A 385 -1.73 -0.60 -0.71
N GLN A 386 -2.91 -0.99 -1.21
CA GLN A 386 -3.39 -0.57 -2.53
C GLN A 386 -3.59 0.95 -2.63
N VAL A 387 -4.20 1.58 -1.61
CA VAL A 387 -4.36 3.04 -1.57
C VAL A 387 -3.01 3.74 -1.49
N TRP A 388 -2.11 3.29 -0.61
CA TRP A 388 -0.77 3.88 -0.49
C TRP A 388 0.07 3.70 -1.75
N LEU A 389 -0.02 2.55 -2.42
CA LEU A 389 0.62 2.34 -3.72
C LEU A 389 0.06 3.31 -4.76
N ALA A 390 -1.26 3.50 -4.83
CA ALA A 390 -1.88 4.46 -5.73
C ALA A 390 -1.43 5.90 -5.46
N LEU A 391 -1.33 6.30 -4.19
CA LEU A 391 -0.83 7.61 -3.79
C LEU A 391 0.64 7.80 -4.17
N VAL A 392 1.52 6.84 -3.86
CA VAL A 392 2.95 6.90 -4.20
C VAL A 392 3.17 6.95 -5.71
N VAL A 393 2.48 6.09 -6.48
CA VAL A 393 2.55 6.08 -7.94
C VAL A 393 2.01 7.38 -8.52
N GLY A 394 0.84 7.85 -8.06
CA GLY A 394 0.28 9.14 -8.50
C GLY A 394 1.20 10.32 -8.19
N TRP A 395 1.86 10.30 -7.04
CA TRP A 395 2.81 11.33 -6.62
C TRP A 395 4.07 11.32 -7.51
N LEU A 396 4.63 10.14 -7.77
CA LEU A 396 5.76 9.99 -8.69
C LEU A 396 5.37 10.43 -10.12
N LEU A 397 4.18 10.07 -10.61
CA LEU A 397 3.69 10.51 -11.93
C LEU A 397 3.54 12.03 -12.02
N ALA A 398 3.19 12.70 -10.92
CA ALA A 398 3.14 14.16 -10.87
C ALA A 398 4.53 14.78 -10.92
N LEU A 399 5.50 14.21 -10.21
CA LEU A 399 6.88 14.68 -10.18
C LEU A 399 7.67 14.36 -11.46
N HIS A 400 7.23 13.36 -12.24
CA HIS A 400 7.80 13.07 -13.54
C HIS A 400 7.00 13.80 -14.62
N GLU A 401 7.37 15.04 -14.88
CA GLU A 401 6.92 15.75 -16.07
C GLU A 401 7.65 15.16 -17.28
N TRP A 402 7.06 14.13 -17.87
CA TRP A 402 7.46 13.68 -19.19
C TRP A 402 7.30 14.89 -20.13
N ARG A 403 8.38 15.33 -20.77
CA ARG A 403 8.31 16.26 -21.91
C ARG A 403 7.67 15.51 -23.08
N LEU A 404 6.37 15.25 -22.98
CA LEU A 404 5.58 14.67 -24.04
C LEU A 404 5.46 15.75 -25.11
N PRO A 405 5.79 15.47 -26.38
CA PRO A 405 5.47 16.39 -27.45
C PRO A 405 3.96 16.67 -27.39
N ALA A 406 3.57 17.91 -27.68
CA ALA A 406 2.18 18.36 -27.67
C ALA A 406 1.37 17.64 -28.77
N PHE A 407 1.04 16.37 -28.54
CA PHE A 407 0.16 15.61 -29.40
C PHE A 407 -1.28 15.78 -28.93
N ALA A 408 -2.19 15.97 -29.88
CA ALA A 408 -3.61 16.12 -29.62
C ALA A 408 -4.14 15.03 -28.68
N ALA A 409 -4.83 15.42 -27.61
CA ALA A 409 -5.52 14.46 -26.76
C ALA A 409 -6.54 13.67 -27.58
N VAL A 410 -6.65 12.36 -27.33
CA VAL A 410 -7.61 11.49 -28.03
C VAL A 410 -8.92 11.47 -27.21
N PRO A 411 -10.00 12.14 -27.64
CA PRO A 411 -11.17 12.37 -26.78
C PRO A 411 -11.90 11.08 -26.39
N TRP A 412 -11.96 10.09 -27.29
CA TRP A 412 -12.66 8.83 -27.03
C TRP A 412 -11.98 7.98 -25.94
N LEU A 413 -10.64 7.97 -25.88
CA LEU A 413 -9.90 7.27 -24.81
C LEU A 413 -10.20 7.88 -23.44
N ARG A 414 -10.35 9.21 -23.38
CA ARG A 414 -10.75 9.92 -22.16
C ARG A 414 -12.19 9.58 -21.77
N GLY A 415 -13.11 9.55 -22.74
CA GLY A 415 -14.48 9.11 -22.53
C GLY A 415 -14.54 7.69 -21.98
N ALA A 416 -13.83 6.76 -22.62
CA ALA A 416 -13.72 5.36 -22.20
C ALA A 416 -13.18 5.23 -20.78
N TRP A 417 -12.11 5.96 -20.43
CA TRP A 417 -11.55 5.96 -19.07
C TRP A 417 -12.56 6.46 -18.03
N LYS A 418 -13.27 7.57 -18.32
CA LYS A 418 -14.29 8.11 -17.42
C LYS A 418 -15.45 7.11 -17.22
N THR A 419 -15.97 6.56 -18.31
CA THR A 419 -17.03 5.55 -18.26
C THR A 419 -16.59 4.32 -17.48
N LEU A 420 -15.41 3.77 -17.79
CA LEU A 420 -14.86 2.61 -17.07
C LEU A 420 -14.71 2.89 -15.57
N SER A 421 -14.21 4.07 -15.20
CA SER A 421 -14.03 4.46 -13.81
C SER A 421 -15.36 4.58 -13.05
N VAL A 422 -16.39 5.13 -13.70
CA VAL A 422 -17.75 5.22 -13.14
C VAL A 422 -18.36 3.84 -12.97
N LEU A 423 -18.25 2.96 -13.98
CA LEU A 423 -18.74 1.59 -13.90
C LEU A 423 -18.02 0.78 -12.82
N ALA A 424 -16.69 0.92 -12.72
CA ALA A 424 -15.89 0.26 -11.70
C ALA A 424 -16.34 0.64 -10.28
N VAL A 425 -16.43 1.94 -9.99
CA VAL A 425 -16.90 2.41 -8.69
C VAL A 425 -18.35 2.03 -8.43
N GLY A 426 -19.23 2.08 -9.44
CA GLY A 426 -20.60 1.61 -9.35
C GLY A 426 -20.70 0.13 -8.93
N LEU A 427 -19.87 -0.74 -9.53
CA LEU A 427 -19.79 -2.14 -9.14
C LEU A 427 -19.28 -2.30 -7.69
N LEU A 428 -18.25 -1.56 -7.30
CA LEU A 428 -17.73 -1.63 -5.92
C LEU A 428 -18.77 -1.18 -4.88
N ILE A 429 -19.55 -0.13 -5.18
CA ILE A 429 -20.66 0.30 -4.33
C ILE A 429 -21.73 -0.79 -4.26
N PHE A 430 -22.09 -1.41 -5.38
CA PHE A 430 -23.06 -2.50 -5.41
C PHE A 430 -22.61 -3.68 -4.54
N ILE A 431 -21.35 -4.11 -4.65
CA ILE A 431 -20.79 -5.19 -3.82
C ILE A 431 -20.80 -4.80 -2.33
N ALA A 432 -20.39 -3.57 -2.00
CA ALA A 432 -20.43 -3.09 -0.63
C ALA A 432 -21.86 -3.07 -0.06
N ALA A 433 -22.83 -2.55 -0.81
CA ALA A 433 -24.23 -2.50 -0.40
C ALA A 433 -24.85 -3.89 -0.22
N ARG A 434 -24.44 -4.86 -1.06
CA ARG A 434 -24.87 -6.26 -0.96
C ARG A 434 -24.26 -6.97 0.25
N ASP A 435 -22.96 -6.79 0.49
CA ASP A 435 -22.20 -7.63 1.43
C ASP A 435 -22.13 -7.08 2.85
N ILE A 436 -22.00 -5.76 3.03
CA ILE A 436 -21.83 -5.13 4.36
C ILE A 436 -22.93 -5.54 5.36
N PRO A 437 -24.23 -5.56 4.99
CA PRO A 437 -25.29 -5.98 5.92
C PRO A 437 -25.14 -7.41 6.44
N HIS A 438 -24.45 -8.28 5.72
CA HIS A 438 -24.35 -9.71 5.99
C HIS A 438 -22.94 -10.18 6.35
N ILE A 439 -21.94 -9.28 6.36
CA ILE A 439 -20.52 -9.64 6.45
C ILE A 439 -20.17 -10.37 7.76
N THR A 440 -20.73 -9.91 8.89
CA THR A 440 -20.52 -10.52 10.21
C THR A 440 -21.09 -11.93 10.26
N GLN A 441 -22.26 -12.15 9.65
CA GLN A 441 -22.89 -13.47 9.58
C GLN A 441 -22.06 -14.41 8.70
N ALA A 442 -21.62 -13.95 7.53
CA ALA A 442 -20.77 -14.72 6.63
C ALA A 442 -19.43 -15.12 7.26
N GLN A 443 -18.82 -14.23 8.05
CA GLN A 443 -17.61 -14.54 8.80
C GLN A 443 -17.83 -15.62 9.85
N ARG A 444 -18.91 -15.52 10.64
CA ARG A 444 -19.26 -16.54 11.65
C ARG A 444 -19.51 -17.90 11.01
N GLN A 445 -20.35 -17.95 9.98
CA GLN A 445 -20.65 -19.18 9.24
C GLN A 445 -19.39 -19.84 8.67
N TYR A 446 -18.44 -19.05 8.17
CA TYR A 446 -17.18 -19.57 7.68
C TYR A 446 -16.29 -20.11 8.81
N LEU A 447 -16.22 -19.42 9.95
CA LEU A 447 -15.47 -19.87 11.12
C LEU A 447 -16.06 -21.15 11.73
N ASP A 448 -17.39 -21.27 11.76
CA ASP A 448 -18.08 -22.45 12.31
C ASP A 448 -17.89 -23.70 11.44
N SER A 449 -17.62 -23.52 10.13
CA SER A 449 -17.50 -24.61 9.15
C SER A 449 -16.07 -24.96 8.76
N HIS A 450 -15.07 -24.14 9.10
CA HIS A 450 -13.66 -24.29 8.68
C HIS A 450 -12.69 -24.05 9.85
N ASP A 451 -11.38 -24.22 9.61
CA ASP A 451 -10.27 -24.21 10.60
C ASP A 451 -10.05 -22.88 11.39
N ASN A 452 -11.08 -22.26 11.97
CA ASN A 452 -11.05 -21.09 12.89
C ASN A 452 -10.27 -19.83 12.41
N LEU A 453 -9.89 -19.74 11.13
CA LEU A 453 -9.08 -18.63 10.60
C LEU A 453 -9.70 -18.02 9.34
N LEU A 454 -9.90 -16.70 9.39
CA LEU A 454 -10.31 -15.90 8.22
C LEU A 454 -9.15 -15.75 7.23
N ARG A 455 -9.47 -15.68 5.93
CA ARG A 455 -8.49 -15.56 4.85
C ARG A 455 -8.77 -14.29 4.03
N PRO A 456 -8.14 -13.16 4.36
CA PRO A 456 -8.44 -11.87 3.73
C PRO A 456 -8.15 -11.84 2.23
N ARG A 457 -9.07 -11.24 1.47
CA ARG A 457 -8.92 -10.88 0.04
C ARG A 457 -9.63 -9.55 -0.20
N PHE A 458 -10.81 -9.57 -0.82
CA PHE A 458 -11.65 -8.38 -0.94
C PHE A 458 -12.11 -7.93 0.45
N TRP A 459 -12.83 -8.80 1.15
CA TRP A 459 -13.21 -8.69 2.56
C TRP A 459 -12.25 -9.48 3.47
N THR A 460 -12.44 -9.37 4.79
CA THR A 460 -11.71 -10.13 5.82
C THR A 460 -11.93 -11.62 5.63
N GLN A 461 -13.18 -12.03 5.34
CA GLN A 461 -13.44 -13.31 4.71
C GLN A 461 -13.38 -13.15 3.19
N GLY A 462 -12.27 -13.54 2.59
CA GLY A 462 -11.97 -13.38 1.18
C GLY A 462 -12.15 -14.61 0.31
N VAL A 463 -12.48 -15.79 0.85
CA VAL A 463 -12.76 -16.98 0.04
C VAL A 463 -14.07 -16.77 -0.71
N ILE A 464 -14.03 -16.96 -2.04
CA ILE A 464 -15.20 -16.79 -2.91
C ILE A 464 -15.81 -18.13 -3.32
N ALA A 465 -15.10 -19.24 -3.08
CA ALA A 465 -15.57 -20.59 -3.36
C ALA A 465 -16.96 -20.82 -2.74
N ARG A 466 -17.90 -21.31 -3.57
CA ARG A 466 -19.22 -21.77 -3.14
C ARG A 466 -19.22 -23.26 -2.91
#